data_AF-A0A7H1S026-F1
#
_entry.id   AF-A0A7H1S026-F1
#
_cell.length_a   1.000
_cell.length_b   1.000
_cell.length_c   1.000
_cell.angle_alpha   90.00
_cell.angle_beta   90.00
_cell.angle_gamma   90.00
#
_symmetry.space_group_name_H-M   'P 1'
#
loop_
_entity.id
_entity.type
_entity.pdbx_description
1 polymer ?
#
loop_
_entity_poly.entity_id
_entity_poly.type
_entity_poly.pdbx_seq_one_letter_code
_entity_poly.pdbx_strand_id
1 'polypeptide(L)'
;MVDYYITSNYVQTGDPTQDFAVLKLSTYLGKNIGDVVGYLPLRQVSSIQGTSAKLYGYPGDKIEQYNEVSQWGMTGSISKETNELAFYQIDTYNGQSGSSLLNSSNEIIAVHRGSFSVNGTTYNGGPKMIKPVYDFIRAAMLN
;
A
#
# COMPACT_ATOMS: atom_id res chain seq x y z
N MET A 1 14.44 -13.29 -1.05
CA MET A 1 13.14 -13.50 -1.73
C MET A 1 13.19 -14.86 -2.39
N VAL A 2 12.15 -15.68 -2.21
CA VAL A 2 12.05 -17.02 -2.82
C VAL A 2 11.02 -17.07 -3.94
N ASP A 3 10.05 -16.16 -3.93
CA ASP A 3 9.04 -16.03 -4.97
C ASP A 3 8.45 -14.61 -4.98
N TYR A 4 7.75 -14.26 -6.06
CA TYR A 4 6.98 -13.03 -6.15
C TYR A 4 5.79 -13.18 -7.10
N TYR A 5 4.73 -12.43 -6.83
CA TYR A 5 3.52 -12.41 -7.63
C TYR A 5 3.18 -10.98 -8.01
N ILE A 6 3.07 -10.74 -9.32
CA ILE A 6 2.69 -9.47 -9.92
C ILE A 6 1.61 -9.73 -10.97
N THR A 7 0.69 -8.79 -11.17
CA THR A 7 -0.37 -8.98 -12.18
C THR A 7 0.22 -8.87 -13.59
N SER A 8 -0.24 -9.74 -14.49
CA SER A 8 0.23 -9.73 -15.89
C SER A 8 -0.11 -8.43 -16.61
N ASN A 9 -1.26 -7.82 -16.28
CA ASN A 9 -1.68 -6.56 -16.86
C ASN A 9 -0.78 -5.40 -16.38
N TYR A 10 -0.37 -5.35 -15.11
CA TYR A 10 0.60 -4.35 -14.66
C TYR A 10 1.92 -4.48 -15.42
N VAL A 11 2.45 -5.70 -15.58
CA VAL A 11 3.70 -5.94 -16.32
C VAL A 11 3.61 -5.43 -17.77
N GLN A 12 2.46 -5.59 -18.42
CA GLN A 12 2.27 -5.23 -19.82
C GLN A 12 1.99 -3.73 -20.03
N THR A 13 1.32 -3.08 -19.09
CA THR A 13 0.71 -1.75 -19.31
C THR A 13 1.18 -0.67 -18.34
N GLY A 14 1.72 -1.06 -17.18
CA GLY A 14 1.96 -0.14 -16.06
C GLY A 14 0.69 0.44 -15.45
N ASP A 15 -0.46 -0.23 -15.59
CA ASP A 15 -1.75 0.23 -15.10
C ASP A 15 -1.71 0.53 -13.58
N PRO A 16 -1.90 1.79 -13.16
CA PRO A 16 -1.79 2.18 -11.76
C PRO A 16 -2.85 1.52 -10.85
N THR A 17 -3.95 1.02 -11.41
CA THR A 17 -4.97 0.26 -10.65
C THR A 17 -4.46 -1.10 -10.17
N GLN A 18 -3.31 -1.54 -10.69
CA GLN A 18 -2.69 -2.82 -10.38
C GLN A 18 -1.23 -2.67 -9.91
N ASP A 19 -0.88 -1.49 -9.41
CA ASP A 19 0.46 -1.18 -8.90
C ASP A 19 0.66 -1.75 -7.48
N PHE A 20 0.71 -3.07 -7.41
CA PHE A 20 0.98 -3.84 -6.20
C PHE A 20 1.65 -5.18 -6.56
N ALA A 21 2.35 -5.77 -5.59
CA ALA A 21 2.95 -7.08 -5.73
C ALA A 21 2.94 -7.81 -4.38
N VAL A 22 3.02 -9.14 -4.42
CA VAL A 22 3.27 -9.98 -3.23
C VAL A 22 4.68 -10.53 -3.32
N LEU A 23 5.48 -10.30 -2.28
CA LEU A 23 6.83 -10.83 -2.17
C LEU A 23 6.86 -11.98 -1.17
N LYS A 24 7.36 -13.15 -1.58
CA LYS A 24 7.60 -14.28 -0.69
C LYS A 24 9.05 -14.28 -0.26
N LEU A 25 9.28 -14.17 1.05
CA LEU A 25 10.63 -14.08 1.60
C LEU A 25 11.11 -15.44 2.08
N SER A 26 12.41 -15.71 1.90
CA SER A 26 13.09 -16.81 2.58
C SER A 26 13.15 -16.51 4.08
N THR A 27 13.30 -17.57 4.88
CA THR A 27 13.68 -17.39 6.29
C THR A 27 15.02 -16.68 6.41
N TYR A 28 15.17 -15.84 7.43
CA TYR A 28 16.45 -15.27 7.85
C TYR A 28 16.76 -15.76 9.26
N LEU A 29 17.96 -16.33 9.45
CA LEU A 29 18.36 -16.97 10.71
C LEU A 29 17.31 -18.00 11.21
N GLY A 30 16.73 -18.75 10.27
CA GLY A 30 15.72 -19.78 10.56
C GLY A 30 14.33 -19.24 10.94
N LYS A 31 14.07 -17.93 10.84
CA LYS A 31 12.77 -17.33 11.17
C LYS A 31 12.07 -16.78 9.93
N ASN A 32 10.75 -16.98 9.82
CA ASN A 32 9.94 -16.27 8.84
C ASN A 32 9.74 -14.82 9.29
N ILE A 33 9.63 -13.89 8.34
CA ILE A 33 9.42 -12.48 8.67
C ILE A 33 8.15 -12.26 9.51
N GLY A 34 7.06 -12.95 9.19
CA GLY A 34 5.77 -12.82 9.89
C GLY A 34 5.82 -13.28 11.35
N ASP A 35 6.72 -14.21 11.69
CA ASP A 35 6.92 -14.68 13.07
C ASP A 35 7.68 -13.63 13.90
N VAL A 36 8.44 -12.74 13.25
CA VAL A 36 9.25 -11.71 13.91
C VAL A 36 8.48 -10.40 14.05
N VAL A 37 7.76 -9.98 13.02
CA VAL A 37 7.11 -8.65 12.97
C VAL A 37 5.59 -8.71 13.14
N GLY A 38 4.98 -9.90 13.08
CA GLY A 38 3.53 -10.07 13.05
C GLY A 38 2.93 -9.80 11.67
N TYR A 39 1.59 -9.70 11.63
CA TYR A 39 0.83 -9.45 10.41
C TYR A 39 -0.30 -8.44 10.66
N LEU A 40 -0.61 -7.65 9.64
CA LEU A 40 -1.80 -6.81 9.60
C LEU A 40 -2.91 -7.52 8.81
N PRO A 41 -4.17 -7.48 9.28
CA PRO A 41 -5.29 -8.07 8.56
C PRO A 41 -5.58 -7.30 7.27
N LEU A 42 -5.98 -8.03 6.22
CA LEU A 42 -6.50 -7.45 4.98
C LEU A 42 -8.00 -7.23 5.12
N ARG A 43 -8.50 -6.07 4.68
CA ARG A 43 -9.93 -5.77 4.60
C ARG A 43 -10.33 -5.58 3.14
N GLN A 44 -11.14 -6.50 2.61
CA GLN A 44 -11.78 -6.28 1.32
C GLN A 44 -12.73 -5.08 1.41
N VAL A 45 -12.64 -4.15 0.46
CA VAL A 45 -13.45 -2.93 0.40
C VAL A 45 -14.16 -2.77 -0.94
N SER A 46 -15.23 -1.97 -0.96
CA SER A 46 -15.92 -1.53 -2.18
C SER A 46 -15.85 -0.02 -2.34
N SER A 47 -16.28 0.72 -1.31
CA SER A 47 -16.21 2.18 -1.21
C SER A 47 -15.60 2.59 0.13
N ILE A 48 -14.66 3.53 0.10
CA ILE A 48 -13.94 4.06 1.27
C ILE A 48 -13.81 5.59 1.24
N GLN A 49 -14.43 6.28 0.28
CA GLN A 49 -14.45 7.75 0.26
C GLN A 49 -15.03 8.31 1.57
N GLY A 50 -14.40 9.36 2.10
CA GLY A 50 -14.78 10.01 3.35
C GLY A 50 -14.33 9.28 4.62
N THR A 51 -13.76 8.09 4.50
CA THR A 51 -13.22 7.36 5.67
C THR A 51 -11.83 7.88 6.04
N SER A 52 -11.50 7.79 7.34
CA SER A 52 -10.16 8.08 7.84
C SER A 52 -9.20 6.94 7.53
N ALA A 53 -7.99 7.29 7.10
CA ALA A 53 -6.92 6.36 6.80
C ALA A 53 -5.60 6.84 7.43
N LYS A 54 -4.80 5.87 7.87
CA LYS A 54 -3.44 6.07 8.39
C LYS A 54 -2.46 5.46 7.40
N LEU A 55 -1.35 6.16 7.16
CA LEU A 55 -0.27 5.69 6.30
C LEU A 55 1.03 5.81 7.08
N TYR A 56 1.80 4.74 7.11
CA TYR A 56 3.13 4.69 7.74
C TYR A 56 4.14 4.14 6.74
N GLY A 57 5.30 4.79 6.62
CA GLY A 57 6.34 4.46 5.66
C GLY A 57 7.70 5.06 6.02
N TYR A 58 8.63 5.03 5.07
CA TYR A 58 10.01 5.49 5.24
C TYR A 58 10.31 6.65 4.28
N PRO A 59 9.81 7.86 4.56
CA PRO A 59 9.99 9.01 3.69
C PRO A 59 11.44 9.52 3.67
N GLY A 60 11.98 9.70 2.45
CA GLY A 60 13.38 10.04 2.22
C GLY A 60 13.80 11.41 2.75
N ASP A 61 12.90 12.40 2.78
CA ASP A 61 13.17 13.71 3.38
C ASP A 61 13.46 13.61 4.87
N LYS A 62 12.78 12.70 5.58
CA LYS A 62 13.05 12.44 7.00
C LYS A 62 14.33 11.65 7.20
N ILE A 63 14.61 10.68 6.34
CA ILE A 63 15.87 9.93 6.39
C ILE A 63 17.06 10.88 6.19
N GLU A 64 16.97 11.78 5.21
CA GLU A 64 17.99 12.81 4.97
C GLU A 64 18.08 13.80 6.14
N GLN A 65 16.95 14.28 6.65
CA GLN A 65 16.90 15.24 7.76
C GLN A 65 17.56 14.69 9.04
N TYR A 66 17.34 13.42 9.38
CA TYR A 66 17.83 12.82 10.61
C TYR A 66 19.08 11.95 10.42
N ASN A 67 19.53 11.76 9.17
CA ASN A 67 20.62 10.86 8.80
C ASN A 67 20.43 9.43 9.37
N GLU A 68 19.18 8.96 9.39
CA GLU A 68 18.79 7.66 9.96
C GLU A 68 17.53 7.12 9.24
N VAL A 69 17.50 5.80 8.98
CA VAL A 69 16.30 5.13 8.46
C VAL A 69 15.22 5.15 9.54
N SER A 70 14.20 5.98 9.36
CA SER A 70 13.13 6.18 10.34
C SER A 70 11.75 6.02 9.71
N GLN A 71 10.82 5.45 10.48
CA GLN A 71 9.42 5.30 10.07
C GLN A 71 8.63 6.53 10.50
N TRP A 72 7.79 7.04 9.59
CA TRP A 72 6.91 8.18 9.84
C TRP A 72 5.51 7.85 9.36
N GLY A 73 4.51 8.51 9.94
CA GLY A 73 3.14 8.34 9.49
C GLY A 73 2.29 9.58 9.65
N MET A 74 1.21 9.59 8.88
CA MET A 74 0.22 10.64 8.90
C MET A 74 -1.18 10.02 8.79
N THR A 75 -2.15 10.70 9.40
CA THR A 75 -3.57 10.36 9.30
C THR A 75 -4.27 11.42 8.47
N GLY A 76 -5.17 10.99 7.60
CA GLY A 76 -6.04 11.87 6.82
C GLY A 76 -7.28 11.12 6.38
N SER A 77 -8.05 11.69 5.46
CA SER A 77 -9.25 11.05 4.92
C SER A 77 -9.11 10.77 3.43
N ILE A 78 -9.78 9.71 2.96
CA ILE A 78 -9.91 9.42 1.53
C ILE A 78 -10.81 10.48 0.90
N SER A 79 -10.22 11.36 0.10
CA SER A 79 -10.90 12.53 -0.48
C SER A 79 -11.77 12.15 -1.67
N LYS A 80 -11.32 11.20 -2.49
CA LYS A 80 -11.99 10.72 -3.71
C LYS A 80 -11.64 9.25 -3.94
N GLU A 81 -12.43 8.55 -4.75
CA GLU A 81 -12.09 7.21 -5.22
C GLU A 81 -12.65 6.94 -6.63
N THR A 82 -12.05 5.98 -7.35
CA THR A 82 -12.73 5.22 -8.41
C THR A 82 -13.17 3.86 -7.86
N ASN A 83 -13.58 2.94 -8.73
CA ASN A 83 -13.79 1.55 -8.33
C ASN A 83 -12.48 0.91 -7.81
N GLU A 84 -11.33 1.26 -8.40
CA GLU A 84 -10.04 0.61 -8.15
C GLU A 84 -9.06 1.46 -7.32
N LEU A 85 -9.13 2.79 -7.41
CA LEU A 85 -8.16 3.70 -6.79
C LEU A 85 -8.77 4.49 -5.64
N ALA A 86 -7.97 4.74 -4.61
CA ALA A 86 -8.26 5.73 -3.57
C ALA A 86 -7.32 6.92 -3.73
N PHE A 87 -7.85 8.13 -3.51
CA PHE A 87 -7.11 9.39 -3.57
C PHE A 87 -7.26 10.17 -2.27
N TYR A 88 -6.18 10.78 -1.81
CA TYR A 88 -6.09 11.45 -0.51
C TYR A 88 -5.03 12.54 -0.51
N GLN A 89 -5.10 13.41 0.50
CA GLN A 89 -4.12 14.48 0.77
C GLN A 89 -3.26 14.17 2.01
N ILE A 90 -3.11 12.88 2.34
CA ILE A 90 -2.10 12.47 3.32
C ILE A 90 -0.73 12.79 2.70
N ASP A 91 0.08 13.58 3.39
CA ASP A 91 1.41 13.96 2.92
C ASP A 91 2.31 12.73 2.84
N THR A 92 2.98 12.59 1.71
CA THR A 92 3.95 11.54 1.46
C THR A 92 5.18 12.12 0.77
N TYR A 93 6.27 11.35 0.80
CA TYR A 93 7.51 11.70 0.10
C TYR A 93 8.08 10.45 -0.58
N ASN A 94 9.02 10.65 -1.50
CA ASN A 94 9.77 9.55 -2.12
C ASN A 94 10.32 8.61 -1.03
N GLY A 95 10.10 7.31 -1.19
CA GLY A 95 10.42 6.29 -0.17
C GLY A 95 9.19 5.69 0.52
N GLN A 96 8.00 6.30 0.39
CA GLN A 96 6.76 5.74 0.94
C GLN A 96 5.97 4.84 -0.05
N SER A 97 6.39 4.68 -1.30
CA SER A 97 5.75 3.76 -2.24
C SER A 97 5.69 2.33 -1.65
N GLY A 98 4.51 1.70 -1.70
CA GLY A 98 4.23 0.41 -1.08
C GLY A 98 3.70 0.48 0.36
N SER A 99 3.67 1.67 0.99
CA SER A 99 3.08 1.83 2.32
C SER A 99 1.60 1.43 2.35
N SER A 100 1.19 0.74 3.41
CA SER A 100 -0.22 0.36 3.58
C SER A 100 -1.07 1.54 4.03
N LEU A 101 -2.29 1.63 3.48
CA LEU A 101 -3.35 2.45 4.08
C LEU A 101 -4.14 1.60 5.05
N LEU A 102 -4.19 2.06 6.30
CA LEU A 102 -4.84 1.38 7.40
C LEU A 102 -6.11 2.10 7.79
N ASN A 103 -7.21 1.36 7.95
CA ASN A 103 -8.44 1.91 8.53
C ASN A 103 -8.30 2.11 10.06
N SER A 104 -9.37 2.57 10.70
CA SER A 104 -9.40 2.76 12.17
C SER A 104 -9.14 1.48 12.96
N SER A 105 -9.45 0.32 12.39
CA SER A 105 -9.22 -1.01 12.96
C SER A 105 -7.84 -1.61 12.64
N ASN A 106 -6.91 -0.83 12.07
CA ASN A 106 -5.58 -1.29 11.63
C ASN A 106 -5.61 -2.38 10.55
N GLU A 107 -6.63 -2.38 9.70
CA GLU A 107 -6.72 -3.31 8.57
C GLU A 107 -6.27 -2.61 7.28
N ILE A 108 -5.54 -3.34 6.43
CA ILE A 108 -5.06 -2.84 5.14
C ILE A 108 -6.24 -2.73 4.18
N ILE A 109 -6.53 -1.51 3.72
CA ILE A 109 -7.64 -1.18 2.81
C ILE A 109 -7.17 -0.70 1.43
N ALA A 110 -5.90 -0.31 1.28
CA ALA A 110 -5.26 0.09 0.02
C ALA A 110 -3.73 0.07 0.16
N VAL A 111 -3.02 0.17 -0.97
CA VAL A 111 -1.55 0.31 -1.03
C VAL A 111 -1.22 1.67 -1.62
N HIS A 112 -0.37 2.46 -0.97
CA HIS A 112 0.09 3.73 -1.50
C HIS A 112 1.08 3.51 -2.64
N ARG A 113 0.86 4.22 -3.73
CA ARG A 113 1.65 4.14 -4.94
C ARG A 113 2.50 5.40 -5.14
N GLY A 114 1.84 6.56 -5.08
CA GLY A 114 2.44 7.86 -5.32
C GLY A 114 1.39 8.90 -5.66
N SER A 115 1.77 9.91 -6.44
CA SER A 115 0.89 11.01 -6.83
C SER A 115 0.09 10.75 -8.10
N PHE A 116 -1.09 11.37 -8.17
CA PHE A 116 -2.03 11.35 -9.29
C PHE A 116 -2.51 12.77 -9.56
N SER A 117 -2.65 13.15 -10.83
CA SER A 117 -3.33 14.40 -11.21
C SER A 117 -4.78 14.09 -11.58
N VAL A 118 -5.74 14.59 -10.80
CA VAL A 118 -7.17 14.39 -11.02
C VAL A 118 -7.84 15.75 -11.17
N ASN A 119 -8.30 16.06 -12.39
CA ASN A 119 -8.94 17.34 -12.73
C ASN A 119 -8.08 18.56 -12.32
N GLY A 120 -6.77 18.51 -12.58
CA GLY A 120 -5.84 19.60 -12.25
C GLY A 120 -5.45 19.71 -10.78
N THR A 121 -5.96 18.82 -9.91
CA THR A 121 -5.53 18.73 -8.50
C THR A 121 -4.63 17.51 -8.31
N THR A 122 -3.50 17.69 -7.67
CA THR A 122 -2.61 16.58 -7.29
C THR A 122 -3.09 15.94 -6.00
N TYR A 123 -3.23 14.62 -6.02
CA TYR A 123 -3.51 13.78 -4.87
C TYR A 123 -2.42 12.74 -4.71
N ASN A 124 -2.23 12.23 -3.50
CA ASN A 124 -1.62 10.91 -3.32
C ASN A 124 -2.69 9.83 -3.52
N GLY A 125 -2.29 8.63 -3.91
CA GLY A 125 -3.23 7.56 -4.16
C GLY A 125 -2.59 6.19 -4.35
N GLY A 126 -3.45 5.22 -4.62
CA GLY A 126 -3.06 3.88 -5.03
C GLY A 126 -4.21 2.87 -5.02
N PRO A 127 -3.94 1.61 -5.39
CA PRO A 127 -4.95 0.57 -5.55
C PRO A 127 -5.63 0.20 -4.23
N LYS A 128 -6.95 0.12 -4.27
CA LYS A 128 -7.81 -0.34 -3.17
C LYS A 128 -7.73 -1.86 -3.01
N MET A 129 -7.97 -2.34 -1.79
CA MET A 129 -8.16 -3.75 -1.48
C MET A 129 -9.55 -4.24 -1.94
N ILE A 130 -9.87 -4.03 -3.23
CA ILE A 130 -11.09 -4.56 -3.84
C ILE A 130 -10.99 -6.07 -4.02
N LYS A 131 -12.12 -6.73 -4.28
CA LYS A 131 -12.18 -8.20 -4.39
C LYS A 131 -11.08 -8.81 -5.28
N PRO A 132 -10.82 -8.32 -6.52
CA PRO A 132 -9.75 -8.87 -7.35
C PRO A 132 -8.36 -8.78 -6.69
N VAL A 133 -8.05 -7.67 -6.02
CA VAL A 133 -6.78 -7.47 -5.32
C VAL A 133 -6.68 -8.38 -4.10
N TYR A 134 -7.76 -8.44 -3.30
CA TYR A 134 -7.86 -9.31 -2.14
C TYR A 134 -7.67 -10.79 -2.51
N ASP A 135 -8.39 -11.26 -3.53
CA ASP A 135 -8.31 -12.64 -4.01
C ASP A 135 -6.92 -12.97 -4.56
N PHE A 136 -6.29 -12.05 -5.30
CA PHE A 136 -4.92 -12.21 -5.79
C PHE A 136 -3.93 -12.42 -4.64
N ILE A 137 -3.98 -11.56 -3.62
CA ILE A 137 -3.08 -11.65 -2.47
C ILE A 137 -3.33 -12.94 -1.69
N ARG A 138 -4.59 -13.33 -1.50
CA ARG A 138 -4.95 -14.57 -0.81
C ARG A 138 -4.49 -15.81 -1.56
N ALA A 139 -4.59 -15.83 -2.90
CA ALA A 139 -4.08 -16.92 -3.72
C ALA A 139 -2.55 -17.02 -3.61
N ALA A 140 -1.84 -15.89 -3.64
CA ALA A 140 -0.39 -15.84 -3.46
C ALA A 140 0.07 -16.32 -2.08
N MET A 141 -0.76 -16.19 -1.04
CA MET A 141 -0.45 -16.70 0.31
C MET A 141 -0.57 -18.22 0.44
N LEU A 142 -1.32 -18.89 -0.45
CA LEU A 142 -1.53 -20.34 -0.41
C LEU A 142 -0.49 -21.13 -1.23
N ASN A 143 0.25 -20.44 -2.10
CA ASN A 143 1.28 -21.02 -2.98
C ASN A 143 2.68 -20.74 -2.43
#